data_AF-A0A125W4L8-F1
#
_entry.id   AF-A0A125W4L8-F1
#
_cell.length_a   1.000
_cell.length_b   1.000
_cell.length_c   1.000
_cell.angle_alpha   90.00
_cell.angle_beta   90.00
_cell.angle_gamma   90.00
#
_symmetry.space_group_name_H-M   'P 1'
#
loop_
_entity.id
_entity.type
_entity.pdbx_description
1 polymer ?
#
loop_
_entity_poly.entity_id
_entity_poly.type
_entity_poly.pdbx_seq_one_letter_code
_entity_poly.pdbx_strand_id
1 'polypeptide(L)'
;MIRKSDKIRAWELQMMSQKIRVLSGLSTGPTVTVMEIGKSWLDHEPLYNKLSAAIYHNNNLIHLSKDDEGYSYNAEQYEKAVNDFWKINAENFNEPCEKRPVY
;
A
#
# COMPACT_ATOMS: atom_id res chain seq x y z
N MET A 1 -15.96 10.23 24.17
CA MET A 1 -15.45 8.85 24.25
C MET A 1 -15.34 8.32 22.82
N ILE A 2 -14.16 7.91 22.36
CA ILE A 2 -13.98 7.35 21.00
C ILE A 2 -14.67 5.99 20.95
N ARG A 3 -15.48 5.72 19.91
CA ARG A 3 -16.20 4.45 19.77
C ARG A 3 -15.21 3.33 19.45
N LYS A 4 -15.55 2.09 19.84
CA LYS A 4 -14.71 0.91 19.55
C LYS A 4 -14.48 0.71 18.05
N SER A 5 -15.50 1.00 17.23
CA SER A 5 -15.42 0.98 15.76
C SER A 5 -14.35 1.92 15.22
N ASP A 6 -14.28 3.13 15.76
CA ASP A 6 -13.36 4.16 15.27
C ASP A 6 -11.91 3.80 15.59
N LYS A 7 -11.68 3.15 16.75
CA LYS A 7 -10.37 2.60 17.12
C LYS A 7 -9.92 1.47 16.20
N ILE A 8 -10.85 0.59 15.80
CA ILE A 8 -10.57 -0.50 14.86
C ILE A 8 -10.21 0.10 13.50
N ARG A 9 -11.04 1.01 12.98
CA ARG A 9 -10.80 1.72 11.71
C ARG A 9 -9.44 2.42 11.68
N ALA A 10 -9.08 3.14 12.75
CA ALA A 10 -7.79 3.80 12.86
C ALA A 10 -6.62 2.81 12.87
N TRP A 11 -6.76 1.69 13.59
CA TRP A 11 -5.75 0.63 13.61
C TRP A 11 -5.60 -0.04 12.23
N GLU A 12 -6.68 -0.29 11.50
CA GLU A 12 -6.64 -0.89 10.16
C GLU A 12 -5.95 0.02 9.15
N LEU A 13 -6.28 1.31 9.16
CA LEU A 13 -5.59 2.33 8.36
C LEU A 13 -4.10 2.37 8.67
N GLN A 14 -3.74 2.40 9.95
CA GLN A 14 -2.35 2.37 10.38
C GLN A 14 -1.64 1.12 9.83
N MET A 15 -2.27 -0.06 9.90
CA MET A 15 -1.71 -1.30 9.38
C MET A 15 -1.52 -1.26 7.85
N MET A 16 -2.50 -0.74 7.10
CA MET A 16 -2.39 -0.59 5.65
C MET A 16 -1.27 0.40 5.27
N SER A 17 -1.21 1.56 5.94
CA SER A 17 -0.16 2.56 5.73
C SER A 17 1.23 2.02 6.07
N GLN A 18 1.38 1.23 7.14
CA GLN A 18 2.66 0.59 7.47
C GLN A 18 3.12 -0.38 6.38
N LYS A 19 2.21 -1.24 5.88
CA LYS A 19 2.54 -2.18 4.80
C LYS A 19 3.01 -1.44 3.54
N ILE A 20 2.33 -0.35 3.15
CA ILE A 20 2.74 0.38 1.95
C ILE A 20 4.01 1.23 2.15
N ARG A 21 4.29 1.71 3.38
CA ARG A 21 5.57 2.37 3.70
C ARG A 21 6.75 1.43 3.52
N VAL A 22 6.63 0.18 3.95
CA VAL A 22 7.66 -0.83 3.77
C VAL A 22 7.89 -1.12 2.28
N LEU A 23 6.82 -1.35 1.51
CA LEU A 23 6.93 -1.53 0.06
C LEU A 23 7.61 -0.33 -0.59
N SER A 24 7.21 0.89 -0.21
CA SER A 24 7.72 2.11 -0.81
C SER A 24 9.12 2.51 -0.35
N GLY A 25 9.76 1.77 0.57
CA GLY A 25 11.08 2.11 1.10
C GLY A 25 11.08 3.33 2.04
N LEU A 26 9.90 3.76 2.48
CA LEU A 26 9.70 4.83 3.48
C LEU A 26 9.84 4.32 4.92
N SER A 27 9.92 3.01 5.12
CA SER A 27 10.14 2.37 6.42
C SER A 27 11.01 1.12 6.27
N THR A 28 11.90 0.90 7.22
CA THR A 28 12.71 -0.32 7.33
C THR A 28 11.97 -1.32 8.22
N GLY A 29 11.31 -2.29 7.60
CA GLY A 29 10.64 -3.40 8.28
C GLY A 29 10.71 -4.66 7.41
N PRO A 30 10.32 -5.84 7.93
CA PRO A 30 10.25 -7.04 7.10
C PRO A 30 9.31 -6.77 5.93
N THR A 31 9.80 -6.97 4.70
CA THR A 31 9.01 -6.82 3.48
C THR A 31 7.80 -7.74 3.57
N VAL A 32 6.62 -7.16 3.78
CA VAL A 32 5.40 -7.95 3.90
C VAL A 32 4.91 -8.25 2.48
N THR A 33 5.25 -9.44 1.99
CA THR A 33 4.83 -9.96 0.68
C THR A 33 3.40 -10.54 0.69
N VAL A 34 2.83 -10.75 1.88
CA VAL A 34 1.49 -11.34 2.08
C VAL A 34 0.56 -10.36 2.77
N MET A 35 -0.58 -10.07 2.14
CA MET A 35 -1.63 -9.30 2.78
C MET A 35 -2.42 -10.19 3.73
N GLU A 36 -2.17 -10.06 5.04
CA GLU A 36 -3.13 -10.52 6.04
C GLU A 36 -4.34 -9.59 6.02
N ILE A 37 -5.47 -10.11 5.53
CA ILE A 37 -6.73 -9.38 5.43
C ILE A 37 -7.40 -9.40 6.80
N GLY A 38 -7.51 -8.23 7.44
CA GLY A 38 -8.39 -8.06 8.59
C GLY A 38 -9.85 -8.13 8.13
N LYS A 39 -10.74 -8.75 8.93
CA LYS A 39 -12.16 -8.97 8.56
C LYS A 39 -12.93 -7.68 8.18
N SER A 40 -12.49 -6.50 8.62
CA SER A 40 -13.15 -5.20 8.37
C SER A 40 -12.44 -4.32 7.33
N TRP A 41 -11.42 -4.83 6.62
CA TRP A 41 -10.69 -4.06 5.60
C TRP A 41 -11.55 -3.69 4.39
N LEU A 42 -12.71 -4.33 4.22
CA LEU A 42 -13.72 -3.96 3.21
C LEU A 42 -14.27 -2.55 3.42
N ASP A 43 -14.32 -2.04 4.67
CA ASP A 43 -14.72 -0.66 4.95
C ASP A 43 -13.70 0.37 4.40
N HIS A 44 -12.55 -0.12 3.93
CA HIS A 44 -11.46 0.61 3.31
C HIS A 44 -11.18 0.11 1.88
N GLU A 45 -12.18 -0.43 1.19
CA GLU A 45 -12.06 -1.06 -0.13
C GLU A 45 -11.15 -0.29 -1.12
N PRO A 46 -11.23 1.05 -1.27
CA PRO A 46 -10.34 1.78 -2.17
C PRO A 46 -8.85 1.63 -1.79
N LEU A 47 -8.50 1.75 -0.51
CA LEU A 47 -7.13 1.59 -0.02
C LEU A 47 -6.68 0.13 -0.12
N TYR A 48 -7.56 -0.81 0.23
CA TYR A 48 -7.30 -2.24 0.09
C TYR A 48 -6.95 -2.62 -1.34
N ASN A 49 -7.70 -2.12 -2.33
CA ASN A 49 -7.47 -2.41 -3.74
C ASN A 49 -6.11 -1.87 -4.22
N LYS A 50 -5.74 -0.65 -3.81
CA LYS A 50 -4.43 -0.07 -4.16
C LYS A 50 -3.28 -0.80 -3.48
N LEU A 51 -3.42 -1.16 -2.20
CA LEU A 51 -2.41 -1.94 -1.49
C LEU A 51 -2.25 -3.34 -2.11
N SER A 52 -3.35 -3.98 -2.51
CA SER A 52 -3.32 -5.30 -3.15
C SER A 52 -2.62 -5.26 -4.50
N ALA A 53 -2.92 -4.25 -5.32
CA ALA A 53 -2.23 -4.04 -6.58
C ALA A 53 -0.73 -3.78 -6.38
N ALA A 54 -0.36 -2.96 -5.40
CA ALA A 54 1.04 -2.70 -5.08
C ALA A 54 1.78 -3.98 -4.67
N ILE A 55 1.19 -4.83 -3.82
CA ILE A 55 1.79 -6.12 -3.43
C ILE A 55 1.91 -7.05 -4.64
N TYR A 56 0.87 -7.17 -5.45
CA TYR A 56 0.85 -8.03 -6.63
C TYR A 56 1.97 -7.67 -7.62
N HIS A 57 2.05 -6.41 -8.04
CA HIS A 57 3.05 -5.98 -8.99
C HIS A 57 4.47 -6.00 -8.40
N ASN A 58 4.64 -5.66 -7.12
CA ASN A 58 5.93 -5.82 -6.44
C ASN A 58 6.40 -7.28 -6.42
N ASN A 59 5.51 -8.23 -6.17
CA ASN A 59 5.85 -9.66 -6.18
C ASN A 59 6.26 -10.12 -7.58
N ASN A 60 5.59 -9.66 -8.64
CA ASN A 60 6.00 -9.95 -10.01
C ASN A 60 7.39 -9.40 -10.34
N LEU A 61 7.73 -8.19 -9.87
CA LEU A 61 9.05 -7.58 -10.09
C LEU A 61 10.21 -8.41 -9.50
N ILE A 62 9.98 -9.17 -8.43
CA ILE A 62 11.00 -10.05 -7.83
C ILE A 62 11.38 -11.18 -8.78
N HIS A 63 10.48 -11.60 -9.66
CA HIS A 63 10.64 -12.77 -10.53
C HIS A 63 11.01 -12.41 -11.97
N LEU A 64 11.07 -11.12 -12.32
CA LEU A 64 11.32 -10.65 -13.68
C LEU A 64 12.71 -10.02 -13.81
N SER A 65 13.34 -10.23 -14.96
CA SER A 65 14.56 -9.50 -15.33
C SER A 65 14.23 -8.04 -15.62
N LYS A 66 15.13 -7.11 -15.30
CA LYS A 66 14.94 -5.67 -15.57
C LYS A 66 14.77 -5.33 -17.05
N ASP A 67 15.31 -6.17 -17.92
CA ASP A 67 15.26 -6.00 -19.38
C ASP A 67 13.96 -6.58 -19.99
N ASP A 68 13.09 -7.18 -19.18
CA ASP A 68 11.81 -7.74 -19.60
C ASP A 68 10.74 -6.64 -19.73
N GLU A 69 9.94 -6.65 -20.81
CA GLU A 69 8.83 -5.70 -20.97
C GLU A 69 7.81 -5.80 -19.81
N GLY A 70 7.60 -7.01 -19.29
CA GLY A 70 6.80 -7.27 -18.11
C GLY A 70 7.36 -6.61 -16.85
N TYR A 71 8.68 -6.44 -16.73
CA TYR A 71 9.26 -5.70 -15.62
C TYR A 71 8.85 -4.23 -15.68
N SER A 72 8.97 -3.60 -16.85
CA SER A 72 8.61 -2.19 -17.04
C SER A 72 7.13 -1.94 -16.74
N TYR A 73 6.24 -2.82 -17.23
CA TYR A 73 4.81 -2.76 -16.92
C TYR A 73 4.52 -2.90 -15.42
N ASN A 74 5.09 -3.92 -14.77
CA ASN A 74 4.85 -4.13 -13.34
C ASN A 74 5.44 -2.99 -12.49
N ALA A 75 6.56 -2.38 -12.91
CA ALA A 75 7.15 -1.24 -12.22
C ALA A 75 6.21 -0.03 -12.26
N GLU A 76 5.68 0.30 -13.43
CA GLU A 76 4.72 1.40 -13.60
C GLU A 76 3.44 1.17 -12.80
N GLN A 77 2.84 -0.03 -12.89
CA GLN A 77 1.60 -0.33 -12.15
C GLN A 77 1.82 -0.33 -10.63
N TYR A 78 2.97 -0.83 -10.18
CA TYR A 78 3.37 -0.78 -8.78
C TYR A 78 3.48 0.66 -8.28
N GLU A 79 4.21 1.53 -8.99
CA GLU A 79 4.36 2.94 -8.61
C GLU A 79 3.02 3.67 -8.59
N LYS A 80 2.19 3.45 -9.61
CA LYS A 80 0.84 4.01 -9.69
C LYS A 80 -0.02 3.59 -8.50
N ALA A 81 0.01 2.31 -8.13
CA ALA A 81 -0.77 1.80 -7.00
C ALA A 81 -0.34 2.42 -5.66
N VAL A 82 0.98 2.59 -5.44
CA VAL A 82 1.52 3.25 -4.25
C VAL A 82 1.09 4.72 -4.18
N ASN A 83 1.22 5.46 -5.28
CA ASN A 83 0.83 6.87 -5.32
C ASN A 83 -0.68 7.07 -5.14
N ASP A 84 -1.50 6.25 -5.80
CA ASP A 84 -2.95 6.27 -5.65
C ASP A 84 -3.38 5.99 -4.21
N PHE A 85 -2.72 5.03 -3.53
CA PHE A 85 -3.00 4.74 -2.13
C PHE A 85 -2.79 5.98 -1.25
N TRP A 86 -1.63 6.65 -1.38
CA TRP A 86 -1.34 7.82 -0.54
C TRP A 86 -2.26 9.00 -0.82
N LYS A 87 -2.65 9.17 -2.08
CA LYS A 87 -3.65 10.17 -2.48
C LYS A 87 -5.01 9.89 -1.82
N ILE A 88 -5.51 8.67 -1.95
CA ILE A 88 -6.79 8.25 -1.32
C ILE A 88 -6.70 8.38 0.20
N ASN A 89 -5.57 8.00 0.80
CA ASN A 89 -5.37 8.06 2.24
C ASN A 89 -5.46 9.51 2.74
N ALA A 90 -4.81 10.43 2.04
CA ALA A 90 -4.83 11.85 2.38
C ALA A 90 -6.22 12.48 2.20
N GLU A 91 -6.89 12.18 1.08
CA GLU A 91 -8.22 12.73 0.76
C GLU A 91 -9.31 12.27 1.74
N ASN A 92 -9.25 11.02 2.20
CA ASN A 92 -10.36 10.41 2.96
C ASN A 92 -10.12 10.34 4.47
N PHE A 93 -8.87 10.48 4.93
CA PHE A 93 -8.52 10.22 6.33
C PHE A 93 -7.66 11.32 6.97
N ASN A 94 -7.44 12.45 6.27
CA ASN A 94 -6.65 13.60 6.74
C ASN A 94 -5.19 13.26 7.12
N GLU A 95 -4.65 12.17 6.56
CA GLU A 95 -3.23 11.84 6.70
C GLU A 95 -2.39 12.65 5.69
N PRO A 96 -1.14 13.02 6.02
CA PRO A 96 -0.24 13.63 5.05
C PRO A 96 -0.02 12.70 3.85
N CYS A 97 -0.12 13.24 2.62
CA CYS A 97 0.24 12.49 1.43
C CYS A 97 1.77 12.31 1.39
N GLU A 98 2.23 11.08 1.59
CA GLU A 98 3.65 10.76 1.56
C GLU A 98 4.11 10.47 0.14
N LYS A 99 5.16 11.18 -0.29
CA LYS A 99 5.83 10.90 -1.55
C LYS A 99 6.98 9.94 -1.31
N ARG A 100 7.14 8.97 -2.21
CA ARG A 100 8.28 8.08 -2.23
C ARG A 100 9.57 8.90 -2.46
N PRO A 101 10.70 8.56 -1.82
CA PRO A 101 11.97 9.19 -2.13
C PRO A 101 12.36 8.82 -3.56
N VAL A 102 12.71 9.82 -4.38
CA VAL A 102 13.28 9.59 -5.71
C VAL A 102 14.77 9.37 -5.49
N TYR A 103 15.25 8.15 -5.75
CA TYR A 103 16.67 7.80 -5.69
C TYR A 103 17.26 7.77 -7.10
#